data_AF-A0A4Q8A9G4-F1
#
_entry.id   AF-A0A4Q8A9G4-F1
#
_cell.length_a   1.000
_cell.length_b   1.000
_cell.length_c   1.000
_cell.angle_alpha   90.00
_cell.angle_beta   90.00
_cell.angle_gamma   90.00
#
_symmetry.space_group_name_H-M   'P 1'
#
loop_
_entity.id
_entity.type
_entity.pdbx_description
1 polymer ?
#
loop_
_entity_poly.entity_id
_entity_poly.type
_entity_poly.pdbx_seq_one_letter_code
_entity_poly.pdbx_strand_id
1 'polypeptide(L)'
;MTGTAGSHRQTPVPEYAGGLRIGRAWPRPDGTQDVEGYDGAGRLRAGTWHGAQTRLELLDFGRDAALPGLTDVLVPGAELLVHRAGRRAVVRSGDRYVKVLRRRRAAGVAAASTRLGDVVRAAGGASATVLETRSETVVFDTVPGLPLRSLAATEDLSRWREAWDAFADTWARIAGRTPAGGHVGGPALARHDAQAEADVVLTWAGHLRQHDPLRLGVGGLELFDRRARLVTRELLAGDDRLVLAHRDLHDEQVLYDPALGRIGLLDFDTAALAEPALDLGNLLAHLDLRHDQGLIGASARDAAREILLRLAGRCGVPPARLAAYEAASRVRLIGVYAFRPRWRGLARDWLRDG
;
A
#
# COMPACT_ATOMS: atom_id res chain seq x y z
N MET A 1 6.22 -37.93 23.46
CA MET A 1 7.27 -36.93 23.76
C MET A 1 6.73 -35.56 23.41
N THR A 2 6.19 -34.88 24.42
CA THR A 2 5.61 -33.55 24.34
C THR A 2 6.73 -32.51 24.29
N GLY A 3 7.08 -32.06 23.08
CA GLY A 3 7.96 -30.91 22.90
C GLY A 3 7.21 -29.63 23.25
N THR A 4 7.44 -29.11 24.45
CA THR A 4 7.13 -27.73 24.81
C THR A 4 7.89 -26.80 23.87
N ALA A 5 7.21 -26.29 22.82
CA ALA A 5 7.71 -25.15 22.07
C ALA A 5 7.76 -23.96 23.01
N GLY A 6 8.97 -23.63 23.48
CA GLY A 6 9.20 -22.39 24.20
C GLY A 6 8.69 -21.24 23.35
N SER A 7 7.62 -20.59 23.81
CA SER A 7 7.18 -19.31 23.29
C SER A 7 8.30 -18.32 23.57
N HIS A 8 9.25 -18.21 22.65
CA HIS A 8 10.18 -17.08 22.62
C HIS A 8 9.31 -15.85 22.36
N ARG A 9 8.88 -15.19 23.44
CA ARG A 9 8.14 -13.93 23.38
C ARG A 9 8.97 -12.95 22.56
N GLN A 10 8.56 -12.70 21.33
CA GLN A 10 9.15 -11.65 20.53
C GLN A 10 8.70 -10.31 21.06
N THR A 11 9.63 -9.40 21.34
CA THR A 11 9.29 -8.03 21.67
C THR A 11 8.82 -7.32 20.39
N PRO A 12 7.59 -6.76 20.34
CA PRO A 12 7.15 -5.99 19.18
C PRO A 12 8.06 -4.78 18.93
N VAL A 13 8.19 -4.36 17.67
CA VAL A 13 8.96 -3.16 17.32
C VAL A 13 8.46 -1.95 18.10
N PRO A 14 9.31 -1.26 18.88
CA PRO A 14 8.93 -0.05 19.61
C PRO A 14 8.83 1.14 18.65
N GLU A 15 8.25 2.26 19.10
CA GLU A 15 8.26 3.51 18.33
C GLU A 15 9.66 4.15 18.31
N TYR A 16 10.48 3.92 19.34
CA TYR A 16 11.84 4.42 19.43
C TYR A 16 12.80 3.29 19.80
N ALA A 17 13.88 3.12 19.02
CA ALA A 17 14.98 2.21 19.33
C ALA A 17 16.28 2.68 18.68
N GLY A 18 17.41 2.61 19.40
CA GLY A 18 18.73 2.90 18.83
C GLY A 18 18.87 4.29 18.18
N GLY A 19 18.20 5.31 18.72
CA GLY A 19 18.18 6.67 18.15
C GLY A 19 17.29 6.84 16.91
N LEU A 20 16.50 5.81 16.55
CA LEU A 20 15.57 5.82 15.43
C LEU A 20 14.13 5.96 15.93
N ARG A 21 13.37 6.91 15.36
CA ARG A 21 11.90 6.94 15.47
C ARG A 21 11.31 6.09 14.35
N ILE A 22 10.84 4.89 14.69
CA ILE A 22 10.38 3.87 13.75
C ILE A 22 8.94 4.16 13.34
N GLY A 23 8.73 4.41 12.05
CA GLY A 23 7.41 4.64 11.47
C GLY A 23 6.78 3.36 10.89
N ARG A 24 7.61 2.49 10.29
CA ARG A 24 7.15 1.29 9.59
C ARG A 24 7.99 0.08 9.96
N ALA A 25 7.31 -1.06 10.07
CA ALA A 25 7.94 -2.37 10.15
C ALA A 25 7.26 -3.36 9.20
N TRP A 26 8.00 -4.36 8.74
CA TRP A 26 7.48 -5.44 7.91
C TRP A 26 7.93 -6.79 8.48
N PRO A 27 6.99 -7.71 8.75
CA PRO A 27 7.33 -9.03 9.28
C PRO A 27 8.13 -9.84 8.28
N ARG A 28 9.04 -10.68 8.80
CA ARG A 28 9.79 -11.68 8.02
C ARG A 28 9.49 -13.09 8.50
N PRO A 29 9.63 -14.10 7.61
CA PRO A 29 9.40 -15.50 7.97
C PRO A 29 10.35 -16.01 9.06
N ASP A 30 11.56 -15.44 9.16
CA ASP A 30 12.57 -15.78 10.17
C ASP A 30 12.27 -15.22 11.58
N GLY A 31 11.14 -14.52 11.75
CA GLY A 31 10.75 -13.91 13.02
C GLY A 31 11.36 -12.53 13.29
N THR A 32 12.26 -12.04 12.42
CA THR A 32 12.72 -10.66 12.47
C THR A 32 11.74 -9.72 11.74
N GLN A 33 11.97 -8.42 11.84
CA GLN A 33 11.14 -7.41 11.17
C GLN A 33 12.04 -6.39 10.48
N ASP A 34 11.87 -6.16 9.17
CA ASP A 34 12.51 -5.02 8.52
C ASP A 34 11.88 -3.75 9.08
N VAL A 35 12.66 -2.72 9.39
CA VAL A 35 12.15 -1.45 9.91
C VAL A 35 12.63 -0.28 9.08
N GLU A 36 11.85 0.80 9.12
CA GLU A 36 12.18 2.09 8.54
C GLU A 36 11.72 3.21 9.48
N GLY A 37 12.57 4.21 9.66
CA GLY A 37 12.31 5.35 10.53
C GLY A 37 13.25 6.51 10.27
N TYR A 38 13.13 7.56 11.08
CA TYR A 38 13.98 8.74 10.99
C TYR A 38 14.95 8.80 12.18
N ASP A 39 16.23 9.05 11.91
CA ASP A 39 17.23 9.28 12.95
C ASP A 39 17.15 10.71 13.50
N GLY A 40 17.94 11.01 14.54
CA GLY A 40 17.97 12.34 15.17
C GLY A 40 18.41 13.48 14.23
N ALA A 41 19.01 13.18 13.08
CA ALA A 41 19.35 14.16 12.05
C ALA A 41 18.25 14.31 10.98
N GLY A 42 17.10 13.66 11.15
CA GLY A 42 15.99 13.69 10.20
C GLY A 42 16.22 12.84 8.95
N ARG A 43 17.24 11.97 8.93
CA ARG A 43 17.51 11.09 7.78
C ARG A 43 16.68 9.82 7.88
N LEU A 44 16.09 9.41 6.76
CA LEU A 44 15.45 8.10 6.68
C LEU A 44 16.50 6.99 6.77
N ARG A 45 16.27 6.02 7.66
CA ARG A 45 17.14 4.86 7.88
C ARG A 45 16.32 3.58 7.82
N ALA A 46 16.96 2.52 7.34
CA ALA A 46 16.41 1.17 7.36
C ALA A 46 17.28 0.23 8.20
N GLY A 47 16.67 -0.83 8.71
CA GLY A 47 17.35 -1.84 9.49
C GLY A 47 16.49 -3.07 9.72
N THR A 48 16.95 -3.93 10.62
CA THR A 48 16.25 -5.14 11.06
C THR A 48 16.07 -5.10 12.57
N TRP A 49 14.85 -5.32 13.03
CA TRP A 49 14.52 -5.53 14.42
C TRP A 49 14.54 -7.01 14.77
N HIS A 50 15.38 -7.35 15.74
CA HIS A 50 15.55 -8.68 16.28
C HIS A 50 14.78 -8.79 17.61
N GLY A 51 13.50 -9.15 17.52
CA GLY A 51 12.57 -9.09 18.67
C GLY A 51 12.90 -10.02 19.83
N ALA A 52 13.59 -11.15 19.59
CA ALA A 52 14.02 -12.06 20.64
C ALA A 52 15.20 -11.50 21.47
N GLN A 53 16.05 -10.69 20.85
CA GLN A 53 17.22 -10.05 21.46
C GLN A 53 16.94 -8.60 21.86
N THR A 54 15.75 -8.07 21.52
CA THR A 54 15.37 -6.67 21.72
C THR A 54 16.40 -5.71 21.13
N ARG A 55 16.91 -6.03 19.94
CA ARG A 55 18.03 -5.34 19.29
C ARG A 55 17.62 -4.78 17.93
N LEU A 56 18.02 -3.53 17.68
CA LEU A 56 17.95 -2.92 16.35
C LEU A 56 19.32 -3.02 15.67
N GLU A 57 19.33 -3.53 14.44
CA GLU A 57 20.50 -3.54 13.56
C GLU A 57 20.23 -2.61 12.38
N LEU A 58 20.96 -1.50 12.29
CA LEU A 58 20.80 -0.52 11.23
C LEU A 58 21.75 -0.77 10.08
N LEU A 59 21.28 -0.51 8.86
CA LEU A 59 22.16 -0.33 7.71
C LEU A 59 22.87 1.02 7.80
N ASP A 60 24.06 1.08 7.23
CA ASP A 60 24.73 2.36 6.95
C ASP A 60 23.83 3.23 6.06
N PHE A 61 23.82 4.53 6.31
CA PHE A 61 23.00 5.45 5.51
C PHE A 61 23.40 5.39 4.03
N GLY A 62 22.41 5.24 3.14
CA GLY A 62 22.64 5.16 1.69
C GLY A 62 23.30 3.87 1.21
N ARG A 63 23.42 2.84 2.06
CA ARG A 63 24.04 1.55 1.71
C ARG A 63 23.10 0.39 1.98
N ASP A 64 23.02 -0.51 1.01
CA ASP A 64 22.26 -1.74 1.11
C ASP A 64 22.83 -2.74 0.10
N ALA A 65 23.43 -3.83 0.58
CA ALA A 65 24.11 -4.79 -0.29
C ALA A 65 23.17 -5.47 -1.30
N ALA A 66 21.87 -5.55 -1.00
CA ALA A 66 20.87 -6.08 -1.91
C ALA A 66 20.28 -5.03 -2.86
N LEU A 67 20.62 -3.75 -2.67
CA LEU A 67 20.25 -2.61 -3.52
C LEU A 67 21.51 -1.78 -3.89
N PRO A 68 22.48 -2.36 -4.63
CA PRO A 68 23.78 -1.70 -4.81
C PRO A 68 23.69 -0.36 -5.54
N GLY A 69 22.73 -0.17 -6.45
CA GLY A 69 22.45 1.12 -7.09
C GLY A 69 22.01 2.26 -6.14
N LEU A 70 21.75 2.00 -4.84
CA LEU A 70 21.34 3.04 -3.89
C LEU A 70 22.46 4.07 -3.65
N THR A 71 23.70 3.60 -3.49
CA THR A 71 24.84 4.47 -3.21
C THR A 71 25.13 5.41 -4.39
N ASP A 72 24.89 4.96 -5.62
CA ASP A 72 25.14 5.74 -6.83
C ASP A 72 24.11 6.86 -7.03
N VAL A 73 22.86 6.66 -6.58
CA VAL A 73 21.77 7.61 -6.83
C VAL A 73 21.51 8.56 -5.66
N LEU A 74 21.95 8.20 -4.44
CA LEU A 74 21.83 9.05 -3.26
C LEU A 74 23.01 10.04 -3.18
N VAL A 75 23.07 10.94 -4.15
CA VAL A 75 24.07 12.00 -4.28
C VAL A 75 23.76 13.19 -3.34
N PRO A 76 24.72 14.11 -3.08
CA PRO A 76 24.44 15.31 -2.29
C PRO A 76 23.22 16.09 -2.82
N GLY A 77 22.29 16.43 -1.94
CA GLY A 77 21.04 17.12 -2.28
C GLY A 77 19.87 16.19 -2.68
N ALA A 78 20.13 14.88 -2.86
CA ALA A 78 19.07 13.90 -3.04
C ALA A 78 18.46 13.48 -1.70
N GLU A 79 17.16 13.17 -1.71
CA GLU A 79 16.38 12.79 -0.53
C GLU A 79 15.95 11.33 -0.62
N LEU A 80 16.26 10.53 0.41
CA LEU A 80 15.79 9.16 0.52
C LEU A 80 14.37 9.15 1.11
N LEU A 81 13.37 8.82 0.27
CA LEU A 81 11.95 8.86 0.61
C LEU A 81 11.41 7.53 1.15
N VAL A 82 11.97 6.41 0.68
CA VAL A 82 11.61 5.06 1.10
C VAL A 82 12.87 4.22 1.15
N HIS A 83 13.01 3.40 2.19
CA HIS A 83 14.03 2.36 2.26
C HIS A 83 13.48 1.15 3.02
N ARG A 84 13.02 0.15 2.27
CA ARG A 84 12.71 -1.17 2.83
C ARG A 84 13.94 -2.06 2.64
N ALA A 85 14.62 -2.34 3.75
CA ALA A 85 15.89 -3.06 3.80
C ALA A 85 15.91 -4.28 2.87
N GLY A 86 16.88 -4.30 1.97
CA GLY A 86 17.11 -5.31 0.96
C GLY A 86 15.97 -5.55 -0.01
N ARG A 87 14.92 -4.70 -0.08
CA ARG A 87 13.75 -4.88 -0.96
C ARG A 87 13.66 -3.81 -2.02
N ARG A 88 13.65 -2.54 -1.60
CA ARG A 88 13.60 -1.37 -2.48
C ARG A 88 13.94 -0.08 -1.74
N ALA A 89 14.39 0.91 -2.49
CA ALA A 89 14.48 2.29 -2.03
C ALA A 89 13.91 3.25 -3.09
N VAL A 90 13.48 4.43 -2.67
CA VAL A 90 13.06 5.52 -3.56
C VAL A 90 13.81 6.78 -3.16
N VAL A 91 14.52 7.36 -4.12
CA VAL A 91 15.31 8.57 -3.94
C VAL A 91 14.72 9.66 -4.82
N ARG A 92 14.47 10.84 -4.25
CA ARG A 92 14.16 12.04 -5.02
C ARG A 92 15.45 12.80 -5.29
N SER A 93 15.71 13.12 -6.55
CA SER A 93 16.86 13.91 -6.98
C SER A 93 16.36 15.02 -7.89
N GLY A 94 16.19 16.23 -7.34
CA GLY A 94 15.56 17.35 -8.04
C GLY A 94 14.09 17.07 -8.38
N ASP A 95 13.78 17.06 -9.67
CA ASP A 95 12.46 16.79 -10.28
C ASP A 95 12.30 15.33 -10.72
N ARG A 96 13.18 14.43 -10.25
CA ARG A 96 13.14 13.01 -10.61
C ARG A 96 12.99 12.12 -9.39
N TYR A 97 12.33 11.00 -9.61
CA TYR A 97 12.20 9.93 -8.62
C TYR A 97 12.92 8.69 -9.14
N VAL A 98 13.93 8.24 -8.41
CA VAL A 98 14.73 7.07 -8.74
C VAL A 98 14.33 5.92 -7.82
N LYS A 99 13.79 4.87 -8.42
CA LYS A 99 13.41 3.66 -7.72
C LYS A 99 14.52 2.63 -7.81
N VAL A 100 15.14 2.33 -6.68
CA VAL A 100 16.22 1.37 -6.55
C VAL A 100 15.63 0.03 -6.13
N LEU A 101 15.99 -1.01 -6.87
CA LEU A 101 15.42 -2.34 -6.77
C LEU A 101 16.53 -3.38 -6.77
N ARG A 102 16.18 -4.60 -6.36
CA ARG A 102 17.06 -5.76 -6.56
C ARG A 102 17.35 -5.94 -8.06
N ARG A 103 18.52 -6.49 -8.37
CA ARG A 103 18.92 -6.88 -9.73
C ARG A 103 17.79 -7.58 -10.48
N ARG A 104 17.60 -7.20 -11.75
CA ARG A 104 16.63 -7.77 -12.70
C ARG A 104 15.15 -7.46 -12.40
N ARG A 105 14.84 -6.62 -11.40
CA ARG A 105 13.46 -6.19 -11.12
C ARG A 105 13.08 -4.90 -11.84
N ALA A 106 14.06 -4.06 -12.19
CA ALA A 106 13.84 -2.75 -12.79
C ALA A 106 13.08 -2.81 -14.13
N ALA A 107 13.48 -3.70 -15.04
CA ALA A 107 12.81 -3.84 -16.34
C ALA A 107 11.32 -4.17 -16.23
N GLY A 108 10.95 -5.07 -15.30
CA GLY A 108 9.54 -5.41 -15.08
C GLY A 108 8.72 -4.26 -14.50
N VAL A 109 9.32 -3.50 -13.56
CA VAL A 109 8.69 -2.29 -13.00
C VAL A 109 8.50 -1.23 -14.08
N ALA A 110 9.54 -0.94 -14.86
CA ALA A 110 9.47 0.04 -15.96
C ALA A 110 8.38 -0.32 -16.98
N ALA A 111 8.33 -1.58 -17.42
CA ALA A 111 7.32 -2.05 -18.37
C ALA A 111 5.89 -1.92 -17.83
N ALA A 112 5.66 -2.30 -16.56
CA ALA A 112 4.37 -2.16 -15.90
C ALA A 112 3.96 -0.68 -15.79
N SER A 113 4.88 0.19 -15.34
CA SER A 113 4.63 1.63 -15.20
C SER A 113 4.34 2.32 -16.52
N THR A 114 5.09 2.02 -17.59
CA THR A 114 4.82 2.59 -18.92
C THR A 114 3.44 2.21 -19.41
N ARG A 115 3.12 0.90 -19.41
CA ARG A 115 1.82 0.41 -19.89
C ARG A 115 0.64 1.03 -19.15
N LEU A 116 0.74 1.07 -17.82
CA LEU A 116 -0.34 1.62 -17.00
C LEU A 116 -0.43 3.12 -17.09
N GLY A 117 0.70 3.80 -17.16
CA GLY A 117 0.74 5.21 -17.46
C GLY A 117 0.03 5.54 -18.77
N ASP A 118 0.16 4.72 -19.81
CA ASP A 118 -0.54 4.92 -21.08
C ASP A 118 -2.06 4.76 -20.94
N VAL A 119 -2.52 3.76 -20.16
CA VAL A 119 -3.96 3.61 -19.87
C VAL A 119 -4.50 4.82 -19.10
N VAL A 120 -3.77 5.29 -18.09
CA VAL A 120 -4.15 6.45 -17.28
C VAL A 120 -4.19 7.72 -18.13
N ARG A 121 -3.17 7.97 -18.96
CA ARG A 121 -3.13 9.11 -19.88
C ARG A 121 -4.27 9.06 -20.90
N ALA A 122 -4.54 7.89 -21.46
CA ALA A 122 -5.67 7.71 -22.38
C ALA A 122 -7.02 7.95 -21.69
N ALA A 123 -7.13 7.70 -20.38
CA ALA A 123 -8.29 8.04 -19.57
C ALA A 123 -8.34 9.52 -19.14
N GLY A 124 -7.44 10.37 -19.62
CA GLY A 124 -7.36 11.79 -19.29
C GLY A 124 -6.66 12.09 -17.96
N GLY A 125 -6.08 11.08 -17.30
CA GLY A 125 -5.28 11.24 -16.10
C GLY A 125 -3.82 11.59 -16.41
N ALA A 126 -3.03 11.77 -15.35
CA ALA A 126 -1.58 11.92 -15.39
C ALA A 126 -0.91 10.70 -14.74
N SER A 127 0.27 10.35 -15.22
CA SER A 127 1.11 9.29 -14.68
C SER A 127 2.55 9.65 -14.94
N ALA A 128 3.45 9.15 -14.08
CA ALA A 128 4.87 9.33 -14.27
C ALA A 128 5.33 8.63 -15.57
N THR A 129 6.25 9.27 -16.28
CA THR A 129 6.96 8.72 -17.43
C THR A 129 8.24 8.06 -16.96
N VAL A 130 8.52 6.86 -17.45
CA VAL A 130 9.83 6.23 -17.27
C VAL A 130 10.83 6.97 -18.14
N LEU A 131 11.77 7.67 -17.53
CA LEU A 131 12.83 8.43 -18.20
C LEU A 131 14.04 7.56 -18.53
N GLU A 132 14.40 6.65 -17.62
CA GLU A 132 15.57 5.78 -17.76
C GLU A 132 15.35 4.47 -17.02
N THR A 133 15.84 3.36 -17.58
CA THR A 133 15.84 2.04 -16.93
C THR A 133 17.24 1.43 -16.99
N ARG A 134 17.78 1.07 -15.83
CA ARG A 134 19.02 0.28 -15.69
C ARG A 134 18.70 -1.08 -15.08
N SER A 135 19.74 -1.88 -14.80
CA SER A 135 19.59 -3.22 -14.20
C SER A 135 18.93 -3.22 -12.82
N GLU A 136 19.10 -2.13 -12.06
CA GLU A 136 18.71 -1.99 -10.65
C GLU A 136 17.88 -0.74 -10.38
N THR A 137 17.80 0.20 -11.32
CA THR A 137 17.10 1.47 -11.13
C THR A 137 16.10 1.76 -12.24
N VAL A 138 15.02 2.44 -11.86
CA VAL A 138 14.06 3.05 -12.80
C VAL A 138 13.91 4.50 -12.41
N VAL A 139 14.11 5.42 -13.35
CA VAL A 139 14.00 6.87 -13.15
C VAL A 139 12.67 7.33 -13.73
N PHE A 140 11.94 8.09 -12.94
CA PHE A 140 10.63 8.66 -13.27
C PHE A 140 10.69 10.19 -13.23
N ASP A 141 9.88 10.84 -14.07
CA ASP A 141 9.56 12.26 -13.92
C ASP A 141 8.59 12.49 -12.74
N THR A 142 8.11 13.73 -12.60
CA THR A 142 7.10 14.10 -11.59
C THR A 142 5.68 14.00 -12.14
N VAL A 143 4.75 13.62 -11.29
CA VAL A 143 3.31 13.76 -11.55
C VAL A 143 2.81 15.00 -10.81
N PRO A 144 2.13 15.95 -11.49
CA PRO A 144 1.63 17.15 -10.84
C PRO A 144 0.48 16.84 -9.87
N GLY A 145 0.29 17.74 -8.91
CA GLY A 145 -0.81 17.69 -7.95
C GLY A 145 -0.41 17.31 -6.53
N LEU A 146 -1.40 17.38 -5.64
CA LEU A 146 -1.28 17.01 -4.23
C LEU A 146 -1.95 15.67 -3.97
N PRO A 147 -1.39 14.79 -3.12
CA PRO A 147 -2.08 13.57 -2.73
C PRO A 147 -3.46 13.88 -2.14
N LEU A 148 -4.47 13.07 -2.46
CA LEU A 148 -5.83 13.27 -1.94
C LEU A 148 -5.80 13.43 -0.43
N ARG A 149 -5.07 12.58 0.31
CA ARG A 149 -4.91 12.70 1.78
C ARG A 149 -4.57 14.12 2.24
N SER A 150 -3.74 14.83 1.47
CA SER A 150 -3.19 16.13 1.84
C SER A 150 -4.21 17.24 1.59
N LEU A 151 -5.18 17.02 0.70
CA LEU A 151 -6.31 17.92 0.51
C LEU A 151 -7.27 17.89 1.70
N ALA A 152 -7.42 16.76 2.38
CA ALA A 152 -8.29 16.71 3.55
C ALA A 152 -7.81 17.60 4.69
N ALA A 153 -6.50 17.86 4.77
CA ALA A 153 -5.90 18.77 5.74
C ALA A 153 -6.21 20.25 5.45
N THR A 154 -6.78 20.60 4.29
CA THR A 154 -7.12 22.00 3.97
C THR A 154 -8.52 22.40 4.44
N GLU A 155 -9.28 21.48 5.04
CA GLU A 155 -10.66 21.67 5.52
C GLU A 155 -11.67 22.21 4.48
N ASP A 156 -11.26 22.26 3.20
CA ASP A 156 -12.09 22.69 2.08
C ASP A 156 -12.84 21.48 1.50
N LEU A 157 -14.07 21.27 1.99
CA LEU A 157 -14.91 20.16 1.58
C LEU A 157 -15.34 20.25 0.10
N SER A 158 -15.41 21.47 -0.47
CA SER A 158 -15.77 21.67 -1.87
C SER A 158 -14.65 21.17 -2.77
N ARG A 159 -13.40 21.58 -2.50
CA ARG A 159 -12.22 21.11 -3.24
C ARG A 159 -11.98 19.62 -3.05
N TRP A 160 -12.29 19.09 -1.85
CA TRP A 160 -12.27 17.67 -1.60
C TRP A 160 -13.24 16.90 -2.51
N ARG A 161 -14.51 17.34 -2.58
CA ARG A 161 -15.52 16.72 -3.46
C ARG A 161 -15.10 16.78 -4.92
N GLU A 162 -14.64 17.94 -5.39
CA GLU A 162 -14.13 18.14 -6.74
C GLU A 162 -13.03 17.14 -7.10
N ALA A 163 -12.04 16.96 -6.20
CA ALA A 163 -10.95 16.01 -6.41
C ALA A 163 -11.44 14.55 -6.48
N TRP A 164 -12.40 14.16 -5.63
CA TRP A 164 -12.97 12.81 -5.64
C TRP A 164 -13.87 12.55 -6.84
N ASP A 165 -14.63 13.54 -7.31
CA ASP A 165 -15.42 13.44 -8.54
C ASP A 165 -14.50 13.31 -9.76
N ALA A 166 -13.41 14.09 -9.82
CA ALA A 166 -12.38 13.95 -10.84
C ALA A 166 -11.71 12.56 -10.82
N PHE A 167 -11.47 12.01 -9.63
CA PHE A 167 -11.01 10.62 -9.45
C PHE A 167 -12.02 9.63 -10.00
N ALA A 168 -13.29 9.74 -9.62
CA ALA A 168 -14.33 8.81 -10.05
C ALA A 168 -14.49 8.79 -11.56
N ASP A 169 -14.47 9.96 -12.21
CA ASP A 169 -14.58 10.05 -13.66
C ASP A 169 -13.37 9.48 -14.39
N THR A 170 -12.17 9.74 -13.88
CA THR A 170 -10.94 9.18 -14.45
C THR A 170 -10.90 7.67 -14.28
N TRP A 171 -11.23 7.18 -13.08
CA TRP A 171 -11.21 5.75 -12.77
C TRP A 171 -12.26 4.96 -13.55
N ALA A 172 -13.47 5.50 -13.73
CA ALA A 172 -14.50 4.88 -14.56
C ALA A 172 -14.02 4.67 -16.00
N ARG A 173 -13.28 5.64 -16.56
CA ARG A 173 -12.67 5.52 -17.90
C ARG A 173 -11.54 4.49 -17.93
N ILE A 174 -10.71 4.40 -16.88
CA ILE A 174 -9.67 3.36 -16.77
C ILE A 174 -10.31 1.97 -16.73
N ALA A 175 -11.30 1.77 -15.85
CA ALA A 175 -11.99 0.49 -15.70
C ALA A 175 -12.65 0.05 -17.02
N GLY A 176 -13.31 0.98 -17.73
CA GLY A 176 -13.95 0.72 -19.03
C GLY A 176 -12.98 0.44 -20.19
N ARG A 177 -11.68 0.74 -20.05
CA ARG A 177 -10.65 0.47 -21.07
C ARG A 177 -10.04 -0.92 -20.98
N THR A 178 -10.42 -1.74 -19.99
CA THR A 178 -9.90 -3.11 -19.90
C THR A 178 -10.49 -3.97 -21.02
N PRO A 179 -9.68 -4.53 -21.94
CA PRO A 179 -10.19 -5.41 -22.98
C PRO A 179 -10.71 -6.72 -22.37
N ALA A 180 -11.77 -7.30 -22.96
CA ALA A 180 -12.39 -8.55 -22.52
C ALA A 180 -11.44 -9.77 -22.47
N GLY A 181 -10.23 -9.66 -23.00
CA GLY A 181 -9.18 -10.68 -22.94
C GLY A 181 -7.98 -10.33 -22.05
N GLY A 182 -8.00 -9.23 -21.30
CA GLY A 182 -6.89 -8.84 -20.40
C GLY A 182 -5.58 -8.39 -21.09
N HIS A 183 -5.59 -8.30 -22.43
CA HIS A 183 -4.43 -7.90 -23.22
C HIS A 183 -4.44 -6.39 -23.47
N VAL A 184 -3.82 -5.61 -22.59
CA VAL A 184 -3.42 -4.23 -22.90
C VAL A 184 -2.03 -4.30 -23.52
N GLY A 185 -1.93 -4.52 -24.83
CA GLY A 185 -0.68 -4.46 -25.64
C GLY A 185 0.61 -5.01 -24.99
N GLY A 186 1.04 -6.21 -25.37
CA GLY A 186 2.30 -6.86 -24.91
C GLY A 186 2.06 -8.05 -23.96
N PRO A 187 3.06 -8.50 -23.16
CA PRO A 187 2.92 -9.70 -22.31
C PRO A 187 1.77 -9.55 -21.31
N ALA A 188 1.05 -10.64 -21.03
CA ALA A 188 -0.13 -10.63 -20.16
C ALA A 188 0.21 -10.09 -18.75
N LEU A 189 -0.65 -9.22 -18.22
CA LEU A 189 -0.58 -8.81 -16.81
C LEU A 189 -0.80 -10.04 -15.91
N ALA A 190 -0.16 -10.03 -14.73
CA ALA A 190 -0.40 -11.07 -13.74
C ALA A 190 -1.89 -11.10 -13.36
N ARG A 191 -2.41 -12.27 -13.03
CA ARG A 191 -3.77 -12.45 -12.49
C ARG A 191 -3.72 -12.36 -10.97
N HIS A 192 -4.67 -11.64 -10.38
CA HIS A 192 -4.90 -11.55 -8.93
C HIS A 192 -6.41 -11.63 -8.69
N ASP A 193 -6.93 -12.86 -8.66
CA ASP A 193 -8.34 -13.14 -8.44
C ASP A 193 -8.70 -13.18 -6.94
N ALA A 194 -9.93 -13.59 -6.62
CA ALA A 194 -10.41 -13.75 -5.26
C ALA A 194 -9.55 -14.69 -4.40
N GLN A 195 -9.00 -15.76 -4.98
CA GLN A 195 -8.11 -16.67 -4.27
C GLN A 195 -6.79 -15.97 -3.91
N ALA A 196 -6.21 -15.24 -4.85
CA ALA A 196 -4.99 -14.47 -4.59
C ALA A 196 -5.21 -13.40 -3.50
N GLU A 197 -6.39 -12.76 -3.42
CA GLU A 197 -6.71 -11.82 -2.34
C GLU A 197 -6.94 -12.53 -0.99
N ALA A 198 -7.63 -13.68 -0.99
CA ALA A 198 -7.77 -14.52 0.20
C ALA A 198 -6.40 -14.93 0.77
N ASP A 199 -5.45 -15.32 -0.09
CA ASP A 199 -4.10 -15.68 0.31
C ASP A 199 -3.35 -14.49 0.95
N VAL A 200 -3.59 -13.26 0.48
CA VAL A 200 -3.05 -12.03 1.12
C VAL A 200 -3.61 -11.85 2.53
N VAL A 201 -4.92 -12.00 2.71
CA VAL A 201 -5.56 -11.91 4.03
C VAL A 201 -5.00 -12.96 4.99
N LEU A 202 -4.91 -14.22 4.53
CA LEU A 202 -4.38 -15.33 5.34
C LEU A 202 -2.89 -15.16 5.65
N THR A 203 -2.11 -14.55 4.75
CA THR A 203 -0.71 -14.20 5.00
C THR A 203 -0.57 -13.23 6.16
N TRP A 204 -1.42 -12.19 6.23
CA TRP A 204 -1.42 -11.27 7.36
C TRP A 204 -1.87 -11.93 8.67
N ALA A 205 -2.83 -12.85 8.62
CA ALA A 205 -3.17 -13.67 9.79
C ALA A 205 -1.98 -14.51 10.28
N GLY A 206 -1.23 -15.11 9.34
CA GLY A 206 0.02 -15.81 9.65
C GLY A 206 1.05 -14.91 10.33
N HIS A 207 1.27 -13.69 9.82
CA HIS A 207 2.18 -12.73 10.43
C HIS A 207 1.76 -12.33 11.84
N LEU A 208 0.46 -12.11 12.09
CA LEU A 208 -0.04 -11.78 13.42
C LEU A 208 0.13 -12.94 14.40
N ARG A 209 -0.14 -14.17 13.98
CA ARG A 209 0.12 -15.37 14.81
C ARG A 209 1.60 -15.55 15.14
N GLN A 210 2.49 -15.28 14.18
CA GLN A 210 3.92 -15.47 14.37
C GLN A 210 4.55 -14.39 15.26
N HIS A 211 4.12 -13.13 15.13
CA HIS A 211 4.79 -11.99 15.75
C HIS A 211 4.03 -11.39 16.94
N ASP A 212 2.71 -11.66 17.08
CA ASP A 212 1.75 -11.02 18.00
C ASP A 212 2.10 -9.55 18.34
N PRO A 213 2.26 -8.68 17.32
CA PRO A 213 2.74 -7.31 17.54
C PRO A 213 1.74 -6.49 18.38
N LEU A 214 0.46 -6.89 18.39
CA LEU A 214 -0.62 -6.26 19.14
C LEU A 214 -0.73 -6.73 20.60
N ARG A 215 0.01 -7.79 20.99
CA ARG A 215 -0.10 -8.46 22.30
C ARG A 215 -1.52 -8.89 22.62
N LEU A 216 -2.14 -9.57 21.66
CA LEU A 216 -3.53 -10.01 21.74
C LEU A 216 -3.71 -11.23 22.66
N GLY A 217 -2.66 -12.01 22.85
CA GLY A 217 -2.79 -13.33 23.47
C GLY A 217 -3.65 -14.28 22.63
N VAL A 218 -3.91 -15.48 23.16
CA VAL A 218 -4.58 -16.56 22.43
C VAL A 218 -5.97 -16.13 21.91
N GLY A 219 -6.82 -15.58 22.78
CA GLY A 219 -8.19 -15.23 22.40
C GLY A 219 -8.29 -14.12 21.34
N GLY A 220 -7.43 -13.10 21.39
CA GLY A 220 -7.44 -12.04 20.37
C GLY A 220 -6.83 -12.49 19.04
N LEU A 221 -5.85 -13.40 19.05
CA LEU A 221 -5.34 -14.05 17.83
C LEU A 221 -6.40 -14.94 17.19
N GLU A 222 -7.15 -15.70 17.99
CA GLU A 222 -8.28 -16.52 17.51
C GLU A 222 -9.39 -15.65 16.90
N LEU A 223 -9.67 -14.47 17.48
CA LEU A 223 -10.61 -13.51 16.90
C LEU A 223 -10.15 -13.02 15.52
N PHE A 224 -8.88 -12.63 15.39
CA PHE A 224 -8.33 -12.20 14.10
C PHE A 224 -8.40 -13.32 13.06
N ASP A 225 -7.99 -14.53 13.43
CA ASP A 225 -8.05 -15.72 12.57
C ASP A 225 -9.49 -16.02 12.10
N ARG A 226 -10.47 -15.90 13.00
CA ARG A 226 -11.89 -16.10 12.67
C ARG A 226 -12.36 -15.08 11.65
N ARG A 227 -12.04 -13.79 11.84
CA ARG A 227 -12.38 -12.73 10.88
C ARG A 227 -11.70 -12.94 9.53
N ALA A 228 -10.41 -13.26 9.53
CA ALA A 228 -9.66 -13.57 8.31
C ALA A 228 -10.30 -14.72 7.51
N ARG A 229 -10.74 -15.79 8.19
CA ARG A 229 -11.45 -16.92 7.56
C ARG A 229 -12.85 -16.54 7.06
N LEU A 230 -13.57 -15.68 7.78
CA LEU A 230 -14.88 -15.19 7.36
C LEU A 230 -14.77 -14.40 6.05
N VAL A 231 -13.92 -13.37 6.01
CA VAL A 231 -13.77 -12.54 4.80
C VAL A 231 -13.17 -13.35 3.65
N THR A 232 -12.30 -14.32 3.92
CA THR A 232 -11.81 -15.27 2.89
C THR A 232 -12.97 -16.06 2.29
N ARG A 233 -13.89 -16.58 3.10
CA ARG A 233 -15.09 -17.27 2.59
C ARG A 233 -15.96 -16.34 1.75
N GLU A 234 -16.14 -15.09 2.16
CA GLU A 234 -16.94 -14.10 1.42
C GLU A 234 -16.29 -13.74 0.07
N LEU A 235 -14.97 -13.60 0.02
CA LEU A 235 -14.22 -13.44 -1.22
C LEU A 235 -14.40 -14.65 -2.14
N LEU A 236 -14.32 -15.87 -1.61
CA LEU A 236 -14.43 -17.10 -2.40
C LEU A 236 -15.87 -17.49 -2.76
N ALA A 237 -16.88 -16.85 -2.15
CA ALA A 237 -18.29 -17.11 -2.45
C ALA A 237 -18.77 -16.48 -3.76
N GLY A 238 -17.95 -15.62 -4.37
CA GLY A 238 -18.24 -14.99 -5.65
C GLY A 238 -17.02 -15.00 -6.56
N ASP A 239 -17.28 -14.82 -7.84
CA ASP A 239 -16.30 -14.57 -8.89
C ASP A 239 -16.85 -13.43 -9.74
N ASP A 240 -15.96 -12.56 -10.22
CA ASP A 240 -16.32 -11.44 -11.09
C ASP A 240 -15.31 -11.35 -12.23
N ARG A 241 -15.65 -10.59 -13.27
CA ARG A 241 -14.73 -10.32 -14.37
C ARG A 241 -13.46 -9.67 -13.83
N LEU A 242 -12.34 -10.04 -14.45
CA LEU A 242 -11.06 -9.41 -14.16
C LEU A 242 -10.87 -8.18 -15.04
N VAL A 243 -10.60 -7.06 -14.39
CA VAL A 243 -10.27 -5.79 -15.01
C VAL A 243 -8.86 -5.38 -14.63
N LEU A 244 -8.35 -4.34 -15.29
CA LEU A 244 -7.13 -3.71 -14.87
C LEU A 244 -7.29 -3.13 -13.46
N ALA A 245 -6.42 -3.56 -12.56
CA ALA A 245 -6.41 -3.13 -11.18
C ALA A 245 -5.02 -2.62 -10.78
N HIS A 246 -4.99 -1.61 -9.93
CA HIS A 246 -3.78 -1.04 -9.35
C HIS A 246 -3.26 -1.91 -8.19
N ARG A 247 -4.15 -2.57 -7.43
CA ARG A 247 -3.92 -3.47 -6.27
C ARG A 247 -3.42 -2.84 -4.97
N ASP A 248 -2.78 -1.69 -5.07
CA ASP A 248 -2.40 -0.87 -3.91
C ASP A 248 -3.02 0.54 -3.98
N LEU A 249 -4.25 0.66 -4.50
CA LEU A 249 -4.88 1.97 -4.71
C LEU A 249 -5.35 2.55 -3.37
N HIS A 250 -4.73 3.65 -2.95
CA HIS A 250 -5.14 4.39 -1.76
C HIS A 250 -4.95 5.89 -1.96
N ASP A 251 -5.44 6.68 -1.00
CA ASP A 251 -5.48 8.15 -0.97
C ASP A 251 -4.11 8.87 -1.11
N GLU A 252 -2.99 8.14 -1.02
CA GLU A 252 -1.65 8.70 -1.27
C GLU A 252 -1.14 8.44 -2.68
N GLN A 253 -1.72 7.47 -3.39
CA GLN A 253 -1.37 7.13 -4.78
C GLN A 253 -2.19 7.91 -5.81
N VAL A 254 -3.16 8.69 -5.33
CA VAL A 254 -4.00 9.56 -6.14
C VAL A 254 -3.60 11.01 -5.85
N LEU A 255 -3.11 11.71 -6.88
CA LEU A 255 -2.82 13.13 -6.85
C LEU A 255 -3.94 13.91 -7.53
N TYR A 256 -4.23 15.10 -7.04
CA TYR A 256 -5.14 16.04 -7.69
C TYR A 256 -4.40 17.33 -8.02
N ASP A 257 -4.43 17.71 -9.29
CA ASP A 257 -3.97 18.99 -9.77
C ASP A 257 -5.17 19.94 -9.90
N PRO A 258 -5.35 20.89 -8.95
CA PRO A 258 -6.47 21.82 -8.98
C PRO A 258 -6.38 22.83 -10.13
N ALA A 259 -5.19 23.08 -10.70
CA ALA A 259 -5.06 24.01 -11.83
C ALA A 259 -5.60 23.39 -13.12
N LEU A 260 -5.53 22.06 -13.24
CA LEU A 260 -5.96 21.32 -14.43
C LEU A 260 -7.23 20.49 -14.22
N GLY A 261 -7.76 20.42 -13.00
CA GLY A 261 -8.86 19.54 -12.64
C GLY A 261 -8.55 18.07 -12.90
N ARG A 262 -7.27 17.66 -12.80
CA ARG A 262 -6.77 16.37 -13.30
C ARG A 262 -6.26 15.48 -12.18
N ILE A 263 -6.48 14.18 -12.35
CA ILE A 263 -5.98 13.15 -11.46
C ILE A 263 -4.65 12.59 -11.95
N GLY A 264 -3.66 12.56 -11.05
CA GLY A 264 -2.44 11.81 -11.20
C GLY A 264 -2.53 10.47 -10.47
N LEU A 265 -2.01 9.40 -11.06
CA LEU A 265 -1.87 8.10 -10.40
C LEU A 265 -0.40 7.69 -10.31
N LEU A 266 -0.03 7.12 -9.17
CA LEU A 266 1.34 6.69 -8.83
C LEU A 266 1.42 5.16 -8.68
N ASP A 267 2.64 4.65 -8.50
CA ASP A 267 2.96 3.28 -8.03
C ASP A 267 2.20 2.08 -8.65
N PHE A 268 2.43 1.83 -9.94
CA PHE A 268 1.87 0.68 -10.66
C PHE A 268 2.61 -0.66 -10.42
N ASP A 269 3.41 -0.78 -9.37
CA ASP A 269 4.24 -1.96 -9.09
C ASP A 269 3.46 -3.27 -8.94
N THR A 270 2.27 -3.15 -8.38
CA THR A 270 1.45 -4.30 -7.99
C THR A 270 0.32 -4.56 -8.96
N ALA A 271 0.22 -3.78 -10.03
CA ALA A 271 -0.91 -3.83 -10.91
C ALA A 271 -1.04 -5.17 -11.65
N ALA A 272 -2.29 -5.56 -11.86
CA ALA A 272 -2.67 -6.90 -12.30
C ALA A 272 -4.04 -6.86 -12.98
N LEU A 273 -4.49 -8.01 -13.49
CA LEU A 273 -5.90 -8.27 -13.72
C LEU A 273 -6.51 -8.75 -12.41
N ALA A 274 -7.43 -7.97 -11.85
CA ALA A 274 -8.15 -8.30 -10.63
C ALA A 274 -9.62 -7.86 -10.73
N GLU A 275 -10.43 -8.27 -9.77
CA GLU A 275 -11.82 -7.85 -9.75
C GLU A 275 -11.96 -6.34 -9.49
N PRO A 276 -12.93 -5.67 -10.12
CA PRO A 276 -13.10 -4.22 -10.00
C PRO A 276 -13.39 -3.77 -8.57
N ALA A 277 -13.93 -4.65 -7.73
CA ALA A 277 -14.19 -4.40 -6.32
C ALA A 277 -12.91 -4.20 -5.49
N LEU A 278 -11.76 -4.74 -5.94
CA LEU A 278 -10.53 -4.75 -5.15
C LEU A 278 -10.04 -3.34 -4.82
N ASP A 279 -9.84 -2.51 -5.83
CA ASP A 279 -9.28 -1.17 -5.65
C ASP A 279 -10.27 -0.23 -4.92
N LEU A 280 -11.56 -0.35 -5.23
CA LEU A 280 -12.61 0.45 -4.58
C LEU A 280 -12.81 0.06 -3.12
N GLY A 281 -12.80 -1.24 -2.81
CA GLY A 281 -12.87 -1.75 -1.44
C GLY A 281 -11.66 -1.31 -0.61
N ASN A 282 -10.46 -1.29 -1.22
CA ASN A 282 -9.27 -0.78 -0.53
C ASN A 282 -9.36 0.72 -0.24
N LEU A 283 -9.82 1.53 -1.20
CA LEU A 283 -10.02 2.97 -0.98
C LEU A 283 -11.04 3.26 0.13
N LEU A 284 -12.17 2.54 0.16
CA LEU A 284 -13.18 2.67 1.22
C LEU A 284 -12.58 2.36 2.60
N ALA A 285 -11.87 1.24 2.73
CA ALA A 285 -11.22 0.88 3.99
C ALA A 285 -10.13 1.91 4.39
N HIS A 286 -9.42 2.50 3.42
CA HIS A 286 -8.46 3.56 3.69
C HIS A 286 -9.13 4.86 4.16
N LEU A 287 -10.30 5.24 3.64
CA LEU A 287 -11.04 6.43 4.12
C LEU A 287 -11.43 6.29 5.60
N ASP A 288 -11.94 5.12 5.99
CA ASP A 288 -12.27 4.85 7.40
C ASP A 288 -11.01 4.89 8.26
N LEU A 289 -9.91 4.30 7.77
CA LEU A 289 -8.62 4.35 8.46
C LEU A 289 -8.16 5.79 8.67
N ARG A 290 -8.22 6.65 7.64
CA ARG A 290 -7.79 8.05 7.78
C ARG A 290 -8.67 8.81 8.76
N HIS A 291 -9.96 8.52 8.78
CA HIS A 291 -10.88 9.14 9.73
C HIS A 291 -10.50 8.76 11.16
N ASP A 292 -10.30 7.47 11.43
CA ASP A 292 -9.98 6.98 12.78
C ASP A 292 -8.54 7.33 13.21
N GLN A 293 -7.66 7.65 12.25
CA GLN A 293 -6.36 8.26 12.51
C GLN A 293 -6.43 9.76 12.86
N GLY A 294 -7.62 10.38 12.76
CA GLY A 294 -7.82 11.81 12.93
C GLY A 294 -7.25 12.65 11.78
N LEU A 295 -7.02 12.04 10.61
CA LEU A 295 -6.44 12.72 9.45
C LEU A 295 -7.50 13.36 8.55
N ILE A 296 -8.75 12.86 8.59
CA ILE A 296 -9.90 13.44 7.88
C ILE A 296 -11.13 13.50 8.79
N GLY A 297 -11.94 14.55 8.65
CA GLY A 297 -13.22 14.69 9.35
C GLY A 297 -14.30 13.75 8.81
N ALA A 298 -15.35 13.50 9.60
CA ALA A 298 -16.46 12.63 9.21
C ALA A 298 -17.15 13.07 7.90
N SER A 299 -17.41 14.37 7.74
CA SER A 299 -18.02 14.91 6.52
C SER A 299 -17.19 14.66 5.26
N ALA A 300 -15.85 14.72 5.35
CA ALA A 300 -14.94 14.44 4.24
C ALA A 300 -14.93 12.93 3.91
N ARG A 301 -14.85 12.07 4.94
CA ARG A 301 -14.98 10.62 4.79
C ARG A 301 -16.28 10.26 4.08
N ASP A 302 -17.41 10.74 4.59
CA ASP A 302 -18.74 10.38 4.09
C ASP A 302 -18.95 10.86 2.66
N ALA A 303 -18.50 12.08 2.33
CA ALA A 303 -18.55 12.59 0.96
C ALA A 303 -17.73 11.74 -0.03
N ALA A 304 -16.51 11.33 0.35
CA ALA A 304 -15.68 10.50 -0.51
C ALA A 304 -16.25 9.07 -0.65
N ARG A 305 -16.78 8.49 0.43
CA ARG A 305 -17.47 7.19 0.40
C ARG A 305 -18.68 7.22 -0.51
N GLU A 306 -19.51 8.26 -0.43
CA GLU A 306 -20.68 8.45 -1.29
C GLU A 306 -20.30 8.45 -2.78
N ILE A 307 -19.22 9.16 -3.15
CA ILE A 307 -18.69 9.19 -4.51
C ILE A 307 -18.19 7.81 -4.95
N LEU A 308 -17.44 7.11 -4.09
CA LEU A 308 -16.93 5.76 -4.38
C LEU A 308 -18.05 4.72 -4.55
N LEU A 309 -19.12 4.81 -3.77
CA LEU A 309 -20.28 3.92 -3.91
C LEU A 309 -21.01 4.16 -5.25
N ARG A 310 -21.15 5.42 -5.68
CA ARG A 310 -21.67 5.73 -7.03
C ARG A 310 -20.74 5.23 -8.13
N LEU A 311 -19.43 5.38 -7.96
CA LEU A 311 -18.42 4.87 -8.90
C LEU A 311 -18.51 3.35 -9.03
N ALA A 312 -18.64 2.62 -7.92
CA ALA A 312 -18.82 1.18 -7.92
C ALA A 312 -20.03 0.77 -8.78
N GLY A 313 -21.16 1.48 -8.63
CA GLY A 313 -22.34 1.29 -9.48
C GLY A 313 -22.05 1.54 -10.97
N ARG A 314 -21.35 2.63 -11.31
CA ARG A 314 -20.93 2.94 -12.70
C ARG A 314 -19.99 1.90 -13.29
N CYS A 315 -19.14 1.29 -12.46
CA CYS A 315 -18.25 0.22 -12.84
C CYS A 315 -18.95 -1.16 -12.86
N GLY A 316 -20.22 -1.24 -12.50
CA GLY A 316 -20.98 -2.49 -12.46
C GLY A 316 -20.51 -3.45 -11.36
N VAL A 317 -19.97 -2.92 -10.26
CA VAL A 317 -19.54 -3.72 -9.10
C VAL A 317 -20.75 -4.02 -8.22
N PRO A 318 -21.09 -5.30 -7.98
CA PRO A 318 -22.20 -5.64 -7.09
C PRO A 318 -21.94 -5.16 -5.64
N PRO A 319 -22.95 -4.61 -4.92
CA PRO A 319 -22.77 -4.14 -3.55
C PRO A 319 -22.18 -5.18 -2.59
N ALA A 320 -22.65 -6.44 -2.67
CA ALA A 320 -22.11 -7.53 -1.87
C ALA A 320 -20.64 -7.82 -2.18
N ARG A 321 -20.23 -7.64 -3.44
CA ARG A 321 -18.83 -7.84 -3.86
C ARG A 321 -17.93 -6.74 -3.33
N LEU A 322 -18.38 -5.50 -3.42
CA LEU A 322 -17.68 -4.36 -2.85
C LEU A 322 -17.49 -4.52 -1.34
N ALA A 323 -18.55 -4.93 -0.62
CA ALA A 323 -18.50 -5.16 0.82
C ALA A 323 -17.47 -6.24 1.21
N ALA A 324 -17.40 -7.34 0.46
CA ALA A 324 -16.43 -8.40 0.71
C ALA A 324 -14.97 -7.91 0.57
N TYR A 325 -14.69 -7.12 -0.48
CA TYR A 325 -13.35 -6.54 -0.71
C TYR A 325 -13.00 -5.41 0.26
N GLU A 326 -13.97 -4.61 0.69
CA GLU A 326 -13.79 -3.64 1.78
C GLU A 326 -13.45 -4.35 3.10
N ALA A 327 -14.20 -5.41 3.45
CA ALA A 327 -13.95 -6.19 4.66
C ALA A 327 -12.58 -6.88 4.63
N ALA A 328 -12.20 -7.47 3.49
CA ALA A 328 -10.87 -8.05 3.28
C ALA A 328 -9.77 -6.99 3.43
N SER A 329 -9.96 -5.81 2.84
CA SER A 329 -9.04 -4.67 2.96
C SER A 329 -8.92 -4.21 4.41
N ARG A 330 -10.01 -4.15 5.17
CA ARG A 330 -9.99 -3.81 6.60
C ARG A 330 -9.19 -4.83 7.42
N VAL A 331 -9.39 -6.13 7.21
CA VAL A 331 -8.59 -7.18 7.89
C VAL A 331 -7.11 -7.07 7.52
N ARG A 332 -6.80 -6.84 6.24
CA ARG A 332 -5.44 -6.59 5.77
C ARG A 332 -4.82 -5.36 6.44
N LEU A 333 -5.56 -4.27 6.57
CA LEU A 333 -5.11 -3.03 7.21
C LEU A 333 -4.86 -3.22 8.71
N ILE A 334 -5.71 -3.96 9.44
CA ILE A 334 -5.41 -4.35 10.82
C ILE A 334 -4.05 -5.06 10.88
N GLY A 335 -3.82 -6.02 9.96
CA GLY A 335 -2.55 -6.73 9.84
C GLY A 335 -1.36 -5.80 9.59
N VAL A 336 -1.47 -4.90 8.62
CA VAL A 336 -0.42 -3.92 8.27
C VAL A 336 -0.13 -2.97 9.43
N TYR A 337 -1.17 -2.37 10.01
CA TYR A 337 -1.07 -1.32 11.02
C TYR A 337 -0.70 -1.85 12.41
N ALA A 338 -0.82 -3.16 12.64
CA ALA A 338 -0.21 -3.83 13.77
C ALA A 338 1.34 -3.67 13.80
N PHE A 339 1.96 -3.54 12.62
CA PHE A 339 3.39 -3.27 12.42
C PHE A 339 3.70 -1.78 12.15
N ARG A 340 2.82 -0.87 12.57
CA ARG A 340 3.06 0.58 12.58
C ARG A 340 3.06 1.03 14.04
N PRO A 341 4.21 1.19 14.71
CA PRO A 341 4.27 1.41 16.16
C PRO A 341 3.31 2.50 16.66
N ARG A 342 3.29 3.66 16.00
CA ARG A 342 2.39 4.79 16.30
C ARG A 342 0.89 4.44 16.23
N TRP A 343 0.50 3.55 15.33
CA TRP A 343 -0.92 3.26 15.02
C TRP A 343 -1.39 1.90 15.54
N ARG A 344 -0.56 1.25 16.37
CA ARG A 344 -0.83 -0.08 16.89
C ARG A 344 -2.08 -0.14 17.76
N GLY A 345 -2.37 0.93 18.51
CA GLY A 345 -3.59 1.08 19.29
C GLY A 345 -4.82 0.99 18.40
N LEU A 346 -4.86 1.80 17.34
CA LEU A 346 -5.95 1.83 16.37
C LEU A 346 -6.20 0.46 15.71
N ALA A 347 -5.14 -0.25 15.31
CA ALA A 347 -5.29 -1.60 14.75
C ALA A 347 -5.93 -2.58 15.74
N ARG A 348 -5.65 -2.43 17.05
CA ARG A 348 -6.30 -3.23 18.10
C ARG A 348 -7.77 -2.88 18.25
N ASP A 349 -8.14 -1.61 18.14
CA ASP A 349 -9.52 -1.16 18.28
C ASP A 349 -10.36 -1.61 17.06
N TRP A 350 -9.80 -1.52 15.85
CA TRP A 350 -10.41 -2.12 14.65
C TRP A 350 -10.64 -3.62 14.76
N LEU A 351 -9.72 -4.34 15.44
CA LEU A 351 -9.92 -5.76 15.74
C LEU A 351 -11.01 -6.00 16.79
N ARG A 352 -11.40 -5.02 17.61
CA ARG A 352 -12.50 -5.18 18.57
C ARG A 352 -13.86 -4.81 17.98
N ASP A 353 -13.90 -3.77 17.15
CA ASP A 353 -15.16 -3.13 16.72
C ASP A 353 -15.84 -3.79 15.50
N GLY A 354 -15.21 -4.77 14.87
CA GLY A 354 -15.76 -5.50 13.71
C GLY A 354 -16.30 -6.90 14.01
#